data_AF-A0A969NH35-F1
#
_entry.id   AF-A0A969NH35-F1
#
_cell.length_a   1.000
_cell.length_b   1.000
_cell.length_c   1.000
_cell.angle_alpha   90.00
_cell.angle_beta   90.00
_cell.angle_gamma   90.00
#
_symmetry.space_group_name_H-M   'P 1'
#
loop_
_entity.id
_entity.type
_entity.pdbx_description
1 polymer ?
#
loop_
_entity_poly.entity_id
_entity_poly.type
_entity_poly.pdbx_seq_one_letter_code
_entity_poly.pdbx_strand_id
1 'polypeptide(L)'
;MKTTDDISDWDENTWLERVAGGISLRSVENIEIYNCHIENISLGISIEYMSDYSKIVGNTIQNYSLDGARLISNNVLFAYNTIKGCIKIDDNHDDAIQSYSRGDNNSPGTGVLYNNVVRGNLIIGINGPDQPLAGTPQGIGCFDGFLMVGLWKIML
;
A
#
# COMPACT_ATOMS: atom_id res chain seq x y z
N MET A 1 -7.78 -11.59 5.02
CA MET A 1 -8.65 -10.72 5.84
C MET A 1 -9.51 -9.88 4.92
N LYS A 2 -10.69 -9.49 5.37
CA LYS A 2 -11.58 -8.61 4.62
C LYS A 2 -12.53 -7.87 5.54
N THR A 3 -13.05 -6.73 5.10
CA THR A 3 -14.15 -6.05 5.82
C THR A 3 -15.47 -6.78 5.62
N THR A 4 -15.77 -7.18 4.38
CA THR A 4 -17.03 -7.81 3.96
C THR A 4 -16.75 -8.79 2.82
N ASP A 5 -17.65 -9.76 2.63
CA ASP A 5 -17.62 -10.66 1.48
C ASP A 5 -18.13 -10.00 0.19
N ASP A 6 -19.03 -9.03 0.30
CA ASP A 6 -19.66 -8.38 -0.86
C ASP A 6 -19.71 -6.86 -0.72
N ILE A 7 -19.39 -6.19 -1.82
CA ILE A 7 -19.29 -4.75 -2.02
C ILE A 7 -20.09 -4.28 -3.25
N SER A 8 -20.85 -5.16 -3.91
CA SER A 8 -21.54 -4.83 -5.18
C SER A 8 -22.46 -3.62 -5.07
N ASP A 9 -23.07 -3.46 -3.89
CA ASP A 9 -24.08 -2.44 -3.61
C ASP A 9 -23.50 -1.26 -2.81
N TRP A 10 -22.17 -1.21 -2.64
CA TRP A 10 -21.52 -0.15 -1.86
C TRP A 10 -21.32 1.10 -2.72
N ASP A 11 -21.88 2.21 -2.24
CA ASP A 11 -21.58 3.55 -2.70
C ASP A 11 -20.38 4.15 -1.95
N GLU A 12 -19.96 5.36 -2.34
CA GLU A 12 -18.82 6.06 -1.76
C GLU A 12 -18.96 6.25 -0.24
N ASN A 13 -20.16 6.61 0.23
CA ASN A 13 -20.44 6.80 1.65
C ASN A 13 -20.31 5.48 2.43
N THR A 14 -20.80 4.38 1.86
CA THR A 14 -20.69 3.05 2.48
C THR A 14 -19.23 2.65 2.61
N TRP A 15 -18.40 2.92 1.60
CA TRP A 15 -16.95 2.73 1.70
C TRP A 15 -16.36 3.58 2.83
N LEU A 16 -16.62 4.89 2.85
CA LEU A 16 -16.11 5.80 3.87
C LEU A 16 -16.47 5.38 5.31
N GLU A 17 -17.68 4.87 5.52
CA GLU A 17 -18.18 4.53 6.85
C GLU A 17 -17.78 3.14 7.34
N ARG A 18 -17.60 2.16 6.45
CA ARG A 18 -17.56 0.74 6.84
C ARG A 18 -16.21 0.07 6.70
N VAL A 19 -15.33 0.57 5.84
CA VAL A 19 -14.08 -0.12 5.51
C VAL A 19 -13.14 -0.14 6.71
N ALA A 20 -12.54 -1.31 6.97
CA ALA A 20 -11.40 -1.42 7.85
C ALA A 20 -10.10 -1.22 7.06
N GLY A 21 -9.03 -0.84 7.77
CA GLY A 21 -7.68 -0.97 7.24
C GLY A 21 -7.24 -2.44 7.22
N GLY A 22 -6.25 -2.75 6.37
CA GLY A 22 -5.59 -4.04 6.34
C GLY A 22 -4.52 -4.18 7.43
N ILE A 23 -3.30 -4.54 7.06
CA ILE A 23 -2.22 -4.80 8.01
C ILE A 23 -1.36 -3.54 8.19
N SER A 24 -1.12 -3.12 9.43
CA SER A 24 -0.23 -2.01 9.74
C SER A 24 0.88 -2.47 10.70
N LEU A 25 2.12 -2.27 10.29
CA LEU A 25 3.31 -2.42 11.12
C LEU A 25 3.73 -1.04 11.61
N ARG A 26 3.87 -0.87 12.92
CA ARG A 26 4.29 0.40 13.52
C ARG A 26 5.24 0.14 14.68
N SER A 27 6.46 0.64 14.56
CA SER A 27 7.50 0.50 15.59
C SER A 27 7.80 -0.96 15.96
N VAL A 28 7.81 -1.84 14.95
CA VAL A 28 8.08 -3.28 15.09
C VAL A 28 8.98 -3.78 13.94
N GLU A 29 10.12 -4.38 14.28
CA GLU A 29 11.11 -4.81 13.30
C GLU A 29 11.05 -6.30 12.98
N ASN A 30 11.66 -6.72 11.87
CA ASN A 30 11.82 -8.12 11.46
C ASN A 30 10.51 -8.88 11.28
N ILE A 31 9.48 -8.20 10.73
CA ILE A 31 8.18 -8.81 10.49
C ILE A 31 8.11 -9.40 9.08
N GLU A 32 7.50 -10.57 8.97
CA GLU A 32 7.29 -11.28 7.72
C GLU A 32 5.79 -11.45 7.44
N ILE A 33 5.32 -10.94 6.31
CA ILE A 33 3.94 -11.07 5.83
C ILE A 33 3.97 -11.74 4.46
N TYR A 34 3.52 -13.00 4.42
CA TYR A 34 3.62 -13.85 3.24
C TYR A 34 2.27 -14.42 2.83
N ASN A 35 1.99 -14.43 1.53
CA ASN A 35 0.87 -15.16 0.92
C ASN A 35 -0.50 -14.87 1.55
N CYS A 36 -0.70 -13.64 2.03
CA CYS A 36 -1.97 -13.18 2.57
C CYS A 36 -2.87 -12.66 1.45
N HIS A 37 -4.18 -12.88 1.60
CA HIS A 37 -5.21 -12.22 0.79
C HIS A 37 -5.90 -11.16 1.65
N ILE A 38 -5.85 -9.90 1.21
CA ILE A 38 -6.40 -8.73 1.88
C ILE A 38 -7.34 -8.06 0.89
N GLU A 39 -8.62 -7.99 1.22
CA GLU A 39 -9.62 -7.47 0.28
C GLU A 39 -10.70 -6.61 0.92
N ASN A 40 -11.27 -5.70 0.13
CA ASN A 40 -12.36 -4.81 0.53
C ASN A 40 -11.95 -3.99 1.77
N ILE A 41 -10.89 -3.20 1.65
CA ILE A 41 -10.27 -2.42 2.74
C ILE A 41 -10.04 -0.97 2.33
N SER A 42 -9.71 -0.08 3.27
CA SER A 42 -9.25 1.27 2.92
C SER A 42 -7.78 1.24 2.47
N LEU A 43 -6.86 1.14 3.44
CA LEU A 43 -5.42 1.03 3.24
C LEU A 43 -4.98 -0.44 3.34
N GLY A 44 -4.23 -0.94 2.35
CA GLY A 44 -3.90 -2.38 2.26
C GLY A 44 -2.85 -2.85 3.27
N ILE A 45 -1.55 -2.71 2.95
CA ILE A 45 -0.46 -3.02 3.89
C ILE A 45 0.40 -1.79 4.11
N SER A 46 0.51 -1.32 5.35
CA SER A 46 1.42 -0.23 5.70
C SER A 46 2.59 -0.71 6.56
N ILE A 47 3.80 -0.44 6.07
CA ILE A 47 5.03 -0.50 6.86
C ILE A 47 5.34 0.91 7.31
N GLU A 48 4.79 1.31 8.46
CA GLU A 48 5.01 2.63 9.06
C GLU A 48 6.42 2.72 9.67
N TYR A 49 6.78 3.92 10.14
CA TYR A 49 8.08 4.25 10.73
C TYR A 49 8.56 3.23 11.78
N MET A 50 9.88 3.05 11.87
CA MET A 50 10.57 2.14 12.80
C MET A 50 10.10 0.69 12.68
N SER A 51 9.75 0.25 11.47
CA SER A 51 9.35 -1.13 11.18
C SER A 51 10.31 -1.81 10.21
N ASP A 52 11.60 -1.56 10.43
CA ASP A 52 12.70 -1.91 9.55
C ASP A 52 12.90 -3.43 9.42
N TYR A 53 13.62 -3.85 8.37
CA TYR A 53 13.97 -5.24 8.09
C TYR A 53 12.78 -6.18 7.84
N SER A 54 11.64 -5.61 7.46
CA SER A 54 10.40 -6.35 7.21
C SER A 54 10.30 -6.86 5.78
N LYS A 55 9.63 -8.00 5.59
CA LYS A 55 9.42 -8.63 4.28
C LYS A 55 7.94 -8.86 4.01
N ILE A 56 7.46 -8.34 2.90
CA ILE A 56 6.07 -8.40 2.47
C ILE A 56 6.05 -9.00 1.08
N VAL A 57 5.73 -10.28 0.99
CA VAL A 57 5.96 -11.07 -0.22
C VAL A 57 4.78 -11.95 -0.61
N GLY A 58 4.42 -11.95 -1.90
CA GLY A 58 3.43 -12.88 -2.44
C GLY A 58 1.99 -12.61 -1.99
N ASN A 59 1.72 -11.44 -1.42
CA ASN A 59 0.39 -11.08 -0.93
C ASN A 59 -0.50 -10.57 -2.06
N THR A 60 -1.81 -10.70 -1.90
CA THR A 60 -2.81 -10.08 -2.76
C THR A 60 -3.55 -9.01 -1.97
N ILE A 61 -3.56 -7.79 -2.51
CA ILE A 61 -4.31 -6.63 -2.01
C ILE A 61 -5.32 -6.27 -3.09
N GLN A 62 -6.60 -6.37 -2.77
CA GLN A 62 -7.68 -6.23 -3.73
C GLN A 62 -8.77 -5.30 -3.20
N ASN A 63 -9.33 -4.43 -4.06
CA ASN A 63 -10.45 -3.55 -3.69
C ASN A 63 -10.08 -2.65 -2.51
N TYR A 64 -9.27 -1.63 -2.79
CA TYR A 64 -8.73 -0.68 -1.81
C TYR A 64 -9.14 0.75 -2.16
N SER A 65 -9.42 1.58 -1.15
CA SER A 65 -9.94 2.94 -1.34
C SER A 65 -9.05 4.06 -0.78
N LEU A 66 -7.81 3.71 -0.43
CA LEU A 66 -6.70 4.63 -0.16
C LEU A 66 -5.49 4.08 -0.92
N ASP A 67 -4.37 3.82 -0.24
CA ASP A 67 -3.23 3.19 -0.90
C ASP A 67 -3.29 1.66 -0.81
N GLY A 68 -2.83 1.00 -1.87
CA GLY A 68 -2.62 -0.44 -1.85
C GLY A 68 -1.56 -0.82 -0.81
N ALA A 69 -0.47 -0.06 -0.75
CA ALA A 69 0.56 -0.22 0.27
C ALA A 69 1.29 1.08 0.61
N ARG A 70 1.85 1.15 1.81
CA ARG A 70 2.77 2.23 2.24
C ARG A 70 4.11 1.67 2.70
N LEU A 71 5.20 2.20 2.17
CA LEU A 71 6.57 1.81 2.51
C LEU A 71 7.30 3.02 3.13
N ILE A 72 7.32 3.09 4.46
CA ILE A 72 7.82 4.24 5.26
C ILE A 72 8.89 3.79 6.28
N SER A 73 9.55 2.67 6.03
CA SER A 73 10.65 2.13 6.84
C SER A 73 11.81 1.64 5.96
N ASN A 74 12.95 1.33 6.56
CA ASN A 74 14.19 0.95 5.88
C ASN A 74 14.38 -0.56 5.78
N ASN A 75 15.23 -0.98 4.85
CA ASN A 75 15.60 -2.38 4.64
C ASN A 75 14.37 -3.29 4.39
N VAL A 76 13.35 -2.74 3.72
CA VAL A 76 12.10 -3.45 3.45
C VAL A 76 12.17 -4.17 2.11
N LEU A 77 11.78 -5.44 2.08
CA LEU A 77 11.51 -6.18 0.85
C LEU A 77 10.01 -6.22 0.59
N PHE A 78 9.55 -5.55 -0.46
CA PHE A 78 8.17 -5.61 -0.93
C PHE A 78 8.14 -6.23 -2.34
N ALA A 79 7.88 -7.54 -2.42
CA ALA A 79 8.10 -8.27 -3.66
C ALA A 79 6.98 -9.26 -4.03
N TYR A 80 6.74 -9.39 -5.34
CA TYR A 80 5.81 -10.40 -5.88
C TYR A 80 4.38 -10.30 -5.34
N ASN A 81 3.98 -9.12 -4.85
CA ASN A 81 2.61 -8.88 -4.43
C ASN A 81 1.74 -8.50 -5.63
N THR A 82 0.46 -8.84 -5.57
CA THR A 82 -0.55 -8.37 -6.52
C THR A 82 -1.39 -7.29 -5.85
N ILE A 83 -1.45 -6.10 -6.45
CA ILE A 83 -2.24 -4.96 -5.96
C ILE A 83 -3.23 -4.58 -7.05
N LYS A 84 -4.53 -4.69 -6.77
CA LYS A 84 -5.55 -4.47 -7.80
C LYS A 84 -6.87 -3.91 -7.30
N GLY A 85 -7.62 -3.31 -8.22
CA GLY A 85 -8.97 -2.82 -7.94
C GLY A 85 -8.94 -1.63 -7.00
N CYS A 86 -8.41 -0.50 -7.46
CA CYS A 86 -8.57 0.76 -6.75
C CYS A 86 -10.06 1.15 -6.76
N ILE A 87 -10.58 1.63 -5.63
CA ILE A 87 -11.94 2.11 -5.45
C ILE A 87 -11.88 3.60 -5.15
N LYS A 88 -12.39 4.42 -6.07
CA LYS A 88 -12.37 5.88 -5.96
C LYS A 88 -13.63 6.35 -5.23
N ILE A 89 -13.46 6.90 -4.03
CA ILE A 89 -14.58 7.28 -3.16
C ILE A 89 -14.62 8.77 -2.81
N ASP A 90 -13.53 9.50 -3.05
CA ASP A 90 -13.42 10.94 -2.80
C ASP A 90 -12.34 11.56 -3.72
N ASP A 91 -11.92 12.78 -3.45
CA ASP A 91 -10.87 13.47 -4.22
C ASP A 91 -9.43 12.99 -3.89
N ASN A 92 -9.25 12.09 -2.92
CA ASN A 92 -7.92 11.59 -2.54
C ASN A 92 -7.19 10.93 -3.71
N HIS A 93 -5.90 11.19 -3.83
CA HIS A 93 -5.08 10.50 -4.81
C HIS A 93 -4.59 9.18 -4.22
N ASP A 94 -5.10 8.08 -4.75
CA ASP A 94 -4.79 6.74 -4.30
C ASP A 94 -3.56 6.19 -5.03
N ASP A 95 -2.58 5.67 -4.29
CA ASP A 95 -1.41 4.99 -4.83
C ASP A 95 -1.57 3.47 -4.78
N ALA A 96 -1.01 2.75 -5.75
CA ALA A 96 -0.87 1.30 -5.55
C ALA A 96 0.23 1.02 -4.51
N ILE A 97 1.32 1.79 -4.55
CA ILE A 97 2.40 1.76 -3.57
C ILE A 97 2.86 3.19 -3.31
N GLN A 98 2.61 3.71 -2.10
CA GLN A 98 3.12 5.01 -1.68
C GLN A 98 4.38 4.85 -0.82
N SER A 99 5.35 5.74 -1.00
CA SER A 99 6.52 5.86 -0.14
C SER A 99 6.85 7.32 0.12
N TYR A 100 7.17 7.64 1.36
CA TYR A 100 7.71 8.93 1.78
C TYR A 100 8.50 8.76 3.07
N SER A 101 9.49 9.62 3.27
CA SER A 101 10.35 9.54 4.45
C SER A 101 9.70 10.20 5.67
N ARG A 102 10.12 9.79 6.87
CA ARG A 102 9.81 10.51 8.11
C ARG A 102 11.08 10.77 8.89
N GLY A 103 11.24 11.99 9.41
CA GLY A 103 12.36 12.34 10.29
C GLY A 103 12.18 11.86 11.72
N ASP A 104 13.16 12.15 12.58
CA ASP A 104 13.19 11.70 13.99
C ASP A 104 11.98 12.12 14.81
N ASN A 105 11.38 13.26 14.46
CA ASN A 105 10.15 13.78 15.08
C ASN A 105 8.87 13.27 14.40
N ASN A 106 8.98 12.21 13.59
CA ASN A 106 7.90 11.61 12.80
C ASN A 106 7.27 12.55 11.75
N SER A 107 7.91 13.68 11.43
CA SER A 107 7.42 14.60 10.40
C SER A 107 7.66 14.01 9.00
N PRO A 108 6.67 14.06 8.09
CA PRO A 108 6.84 13.60 6.72
C PRO A 108 7.85 14.48 5.97
N GLY A 109 8.60 13.89 5.03
CA GLY A 109 9.49 14.66 4.15
C GLY A 109 10.86 15.00 4.71
N THR A 110 11.10 14.76 6.00
CA THR A 110 12.32 15.25 6.68
C THR A 110 13.37 14.18 6.94
N GLY A 111 13.11 12.94 6.51
CA GLY A 111 14.00 11.81 6.73
C GLY A 111 14.65 11.27 5.46
N VAL A 112 15.15 10.04 5.58
CA VAL A 112 15.74 9.26 4.48
C VAL A 112 15.19 7.85 4.53
N LEU A 113 14.81 7.31 3.38
CA LEU A 113 14.54 5.89 3.19
C LEU A 113 15.69 5.24 2.42
N TYR A 114 16.16 4.07 2.89
CA TYR A 114 17.28 3.37 2.27
C TYR A 114 17.09 1.84 2.26
N ASN A 115 17.75 1.20 1.28
CA ASN A 115 17.79 -0.26 1.08
C ASN A 115 16.41 -0.94 0.93
N ASN A 116 15.42 -0.20 0.44
CA ASN A 116 14.11 -0.77 0.14
C ASN A 116 14.12 -1.39 -1.26
N VAL A 117 13.53 -2.58 -1.38
CA VAL A 117 13.43 -3.33 -2.63
C VAL A 117 11.97 -3.54 -2.98
N VAL A 118 11.52 -2.89 -4.07
CA VAL A 118 10.20 -3.09 -4.67
C VAL A 118 10.38 -3.90 -5.96
N ARG A 119 10.02 -5.18 -5.96
CA ARG A 119 10.38 -6.12 -7.05
C ARG A 119 9.22 -6.99 -7.51
N GLY A 120 8.99 -7.06 -8.83
CA GLY A 120 8.11 -8.05 -9.44
C GLY A 120 6.67 -8.01 -8.93
N ASN A 121 6.21 -6.86 -8.42
CA ASN A 121 4.83 -6.68 -8.01
C ASN A 121 3.95 -6.45 -9.24
N LEU A 122 2.75 -7.01 -9.25
CA LEU A 122 1.75 -6.82 -10.29
C LEU A 122 0.73 -5.78 -9.83
N ILE A 123 0.63 -4.66 -10.55
CA ILE A 123 -0.34 -3.60 -10.28
C ILE A 123 -1.39 -3.59 -11.39
N ILE A 124 -2.66 -3.71 -11.03
CA ILE A 124 -3.79 -3.67 -11.96
C ILE A 124 -4.78 -2.61 -11.48
N GLY A 125 -4.85 -1.46 -12.16
CA GLY A 125 -5.65 -0.32 -11.69
C GLY A 125 -7.13 -0.66 -11.45
N ILE A 126 -7.77 -1.31 -12.41
CA ILE A 126 -9.22 -1.60 -12.39
C ILE A 126 -9.43 -3.12 -12.44
N ASN A 127 -10.24 -3.65 -11.52
CA ASN A 127 -10.53 -5.09 -11.42
C ASN A 127 -11.84 -5.49 -12.12
N GLY A 128 -12.04 -4.99 -13.34
CA GLY A 128 -13.22 -5.25 -14.17
C GLY A 128 -14.00 -3.98 -14.53
N PRO A 129 -14.63 -3.91 -15.71
CA PRO A 129 -15.33 -2.70 -16.20
C PRO A 129 -16.63 -2.38 -15.44
N ASP A 130 -17.16 -3.33 -14.67
CA ASP A 130 -18.49 -3.23 -14.05
C ASP A 130 -18.46 -2.70 -12.60
N GLN A 131 -17.29 -2.32 -12.08
CA GLN A 131 -17.19 -1.68 -10.76
C GLN A 131 -17.47 -0.17 -10.90
N PRO A 132 -18.63 0.35 -10.46
CA PRO A 132 -18.99 1.75 -10.63
C PRO A 132 -18.00 2.74 -10.01
N LEU A 133 -17.30 2.33 -8.95
CA LEU A 133 -16.31 3.14 -8.24
C LEU A 133 -14.87 2.84 -8.69
N ALA A 134 -14.67 2.32 -9.91
CA ALA A 134 -13.34 1.98 -10.41
C ALA A 134 -12.41 3.21 -10.42
N GLY A 135 -11.33 3.14 -9.63
CA GLY A 135 -10.30 4.16 -9.55
C GLY A 135 -9.12 3.94 -10.48
N THR A 136 -8.34 5.00 -10.69
CA THR A 136 -7.07 4.96 -11.44
C THR A 136 -5.92 5.30 -10.49
N PRO A 137 -5.25 4.31 -9.88
CA PRO A 137 -4.17 4.60 -8.94
C PRO A 137 -2.97 5.19 -9.69
N GLN A 138 -2.20 6.06 -9.04
CA GLN A 138 -1.01 6.69 -9.66
C GLN A 138 0.12 5.69 -9.94
N GLY A 139 -0.01 4.46 -9.45
CA GLY A 139 0.99 3.41 -9.55
C GLY A 139 1.90 3.44 -8.33
N ILE A 140 3.19 3.73 -8.54
CA ILE A 140 4.18 3.82 -7.46
C ILE A 140 4.53 5.29 -7.23
N GLY A 141 4.01 5.87 -6.15
CA GLY A 141 4.28 7.23 -5.72
C GLY A 141 5.41 7.29 -4.69
N CYS A 142 6.52 7.94 -5.01
CA CYS A 142 7.62 8.19 -4.07
C CYS A 142 7.77 9.70 -3.87
N PHE A 143 7.16 10.21 -2.80
CA PHE A 143 7.07 11.64 -2.51
C PHE A 143 7.89 11.99 -1.25
N ASP A 144 8.18 13.27 -1.04
CA ASP A 144 8.64 13.84 0.22
C ASP A 144 9.68 13.00 0.98
N GLY A 145 10.94 13.13 0.58
CA GLY A 145 12.08 12.51 1.26
C GLY A 145 13.28 12.31 0.35
N PHE A 146 14.47 12.41 0.90
CA PHE A 146 15.69 12.10 0.15
C PHE A 146 15.85 10.57 0.09
N LEU A 147 15.83 10.01 -1.12
CA LEU A 147 16.04 8.58 -1.36
C LEU A 147 17.54 8.33 -1.48
N MET A 148 18.18 7.77 -0.44
CA MET A 148 19.59 7.36 -0.53
C MET A 148 19.68 6.07 -1.33
N VAL A 149 20.36 6.16 -2.48
CA VAL A 149 20.43 5.11 -3.50
C VAL A 149 21.33 3.96 -3.03
N GLY A 150 20.75 3.06 -2.23
CA GLY A 150 21.09 1.65 -2.18
C GLY A 150 20.07 0.87 -3.01
N LEU A 151 20.10 1.04 -4.34
CA LEU A 151 19.24 0.31 -5.31
C LEU A 151 17.75 0.25 -4.94
N TRP A 152 17.01 1.37 -5.10
CA TRP A 152 15.58 1.26 -5.45
C TRP A 152 15.50 0.59 -6.83
N LYS A 153 15.44 -0.73 -6.83
CA LYS A 153 15.45 -1.54 -8.04
C LYS A 153 14.03 -1.97 -8.32
N ILE A 154 13.27 -1.08 -8.98
CA ILE A 154 12.01 -1.48 -9.63
C ILE A 154 12.40 -2.43 -10.76
N MET A 155 12.40 -3.72 -10.44
CA MET A 155 12.53 -4.78 -11.44
C MET A 155 11.12 -5.14 -11.85
N LEU A 156 10.73 -4.64 -13.04
CA LEU A 156 9.52 -5.05 -13.75
C LEU A 156 9.63 -6.52 -14.18
#